data_AF-A0A4U5NFX7-F1
#
_entry.id   AF-A0A4U5NFX7-F1
#
_cell.length_a   1.000
_cell.length_b   1.000
_cell.length_c   1.000
_cell.angle_alpha   90.00
_cell.angle_beta   90.00
_cell.angle_gamma   90.00
#
_symmetry.space_group_name_H-M   'P 1'
#
loop_
_entity.id
_entity.type
_entity.pdbx_description
1 polymer ?
#
loop_
_entity_poly.entity_id
_entity_poly.type
_entity_poly.pdbx_seq_one_letter_code
_entity_poly.pdbx_strand_id
1 'polypeptide(L)'
;MEKWANRKKIRESHMTEDDAADDEGAQEDMNELIETENGVLARMSDLLHYTRMSDLLHYTFIVFGADFVPLFEDLIPVFSPLLSSRQYGERQWGLYMFNDLIEFGGAPKTLQHSNVFLLAMVNALSDEYPEVRKAAAYGFGILAIKGGPDFAQTLAQALPHLVNLIGHPSARSTEESIAATEKAISAVAKILKFNSSAVDINANIRVFLNWLPIWKDTDEAPYVYGYFADLVESNNPLVLGNLAGIVYIIVEAFNKQAFDDKSDKENVRGRLVTILRSLQGNNMLEGLVNEAKLDQTQQAVLHHLLQ
;
A
#
# COMPACT_ATOMS: atom_id res chain seq x y z
N MET A 1 -23.67 5.29 15.65
CA MET A 1 -25.12 5.30 15.39
C MET A 1 -25.91 5.70 16.64
N GLU A 2 -25.77 5.01 17.78
CA GLU A 2 -26.48 5.36 19.04
C GLU A 2 -26.20 6.78 19.55
N LYS A 3 -24.93 7.23 19.56
CA LYS A 3 -24.58 8.60 19.98
C LYS A 3 -25.20 9.68 19.09
N TRP A 4 -25.38 9.42 17.80
CA TRP A 4 -26.02 10.36 16.86
C TRP A 4 -27.55 10.39 17.06
N ALA A 5 -28.17 9.21 17.23
CA ALA A 5 -29.59 9.11 17.53
C ALA A 5 -29.95 9.81 18.84
N ASN A 6 -29.08 9.71 19.86
CA ASN A 6 -29.28 10.38 21.14
C ASN A 6 -29.16 11.91 21.01
N ARG A 7 -28.17 12.41 20.25
CA ARG A 7 -28.02 13.85 19.96
C ARG A 7 -29.18 14.42 19.15
N LYS A 8 -29.68 13.67 18.16
CA LYS A 8 -30.87 14.07 17.38
C LYS A 8 -32.13 14.15 18.26
N LYS A 9 -32.30 13.20 19.19
CA LYS A 9 -33.41 13.20 20.16
C LYS A 9 -33.38 14.39 21.10
N ILE A 10 -32.19 14.77 21.58
CA ILE A 10 -31.99 15.96 22.42
C ILE A 10 -32.35 17.23 21.64
N ARG A 11 -31.94 17.32 20.37
CA ARG A 11 -32.28 18.45 19.50
C ARG A 11 -33.78 18.58 19.24
N GLU A 12 -34.46 17.46 19.03
CA GLU A 12 -35.90 17.41 18.79
C GLU A 12 -36.71 17.67 20.08
N SER A 13 -36.21 17.29 21.25
CA SER A 13 -36.88 17.56 22.54
C SER A 13 -36.81 19.03 22.96
N HIS A 14 -35.73 19.73 22.60
CA HIS A 14 -35.55 21.16 22.92
C HIS A 14 -36.26 22.11 21.93
N MET A 15 -36.82 21.58 20.83
CA MET A 15 -37.65 22.36 19.90
C MET A 15 -39.13 22.43 20.34
N THR A 16 -39.56 21.66 21.35
CA THR A 16 -40.97 21.54 21.75
C THR A 16 -41.33 22.18 23.10
N GLU A 17 -40.38 22.75 23.83
CA GLU A 17 -40.66 23.44 25.10
C GLU A 17 -40.15 24.89 25.02
N ASP A 18 -41.10 25.82 25.09
CA ASP A 18 -40.99 27.29 24.97
C ASP A 18 -40.24 27.95 26.15
N ASP A 19 -39.44 27.21 26.93
CA ASP A 19 -38.89 27.66 28.23
C ASP A 19 -37.35 27.77 28.30
N ALA A 20 -36.63 27.69 27.19
CA ALA A 20 -35.16 27.71 27.17
C ALA A 20 -34.52 29.02 26.66
N ALA A 21 -35.16 30.17 26.91
CA ALA A 21 -34.70 31.46 26.39
C ALA A 21 -33.59 32.18 27.22
N ASP A 22 -33.06 31.59 28.30
CA ASP A 22 -32.18 32.35 29.23
C ASP A 22 -31.03 31.57 29.89
N ASP A 23 -30.64 30.41 29.37
CA ASP A 23 -29.38 29.76 29.79
C ASP A 23 -28.28 30.04 28.77
N GLU A 24 -27.60 31.18 28.93
CA GLU A 24 -26.48 31.61 28.08
C GLU A 24 -25.41 30.52 27.93
N GLY A 25 -25.17 29.71 28.98
CA GLY A 25 -24.21 28.60 28.93
C GLY A 25 -24.66 27.46 28.01
N ALA A 26 -25.95 27.10 28.04
CA ALA A 26 -26.50 26.09 27.13
C ALA A 26 -26.53 26.58 25.67
N GLN A 27 -26.71 27.89 25.45
CA GLN A 27 -26.66 28.51 24.13
C GLN A 27 -25.23 28.54 23.57
N GLU A 28 -24.23 28.85 24.41
CA GLU A 28 -22.81 28.81 24.05
C GLU A 28 -22.36 27.38 23.71
N ASP A 29 -22.70 26.39 24.56
CA ASP A 29 -22.40 24.97 24.30
C ASP A 29 -23.03 24.48 22.98
N MET A 30 -24.27 24.92 22.69
CA MET A 30 -24.96 24.58 21.45
C MET A 30 -24.28 25.22 20.23
N ASN A 31 -23.83 26.47 20.35
CA ASN A 31 -23.10 27.17 19.29
C ASN A 31 -21.74 26.52 19.01
N GLU A 32 -20.98 26.15 20.06
CA GLU A 32 -19.69 25.45 19.90
C GLU A 32 -19.87 24.08 19.23
N LEU A 33 -20.93 23.36 19.59
CA LEU A 33 -21.30 22.10 18.94
C LEU A 33 -21.64 22.30 17.46
N ILE A 34 -22.42 23.33 17.12
CA ILE A 34 -22.79 23.67 15.74
C ILE A 34 -21.55 24.07 14.93
N GLU A 35 -20.65 24.88 15.49
CA GLU A 35 -19.39 25.24 14.83
C GLU A 35 -18.50 24.02 14.60
N THR A 36 -18.42 23.11 15.57
CA THR A 36 -17.67 21.87 15.44
C THR A 36 -18.28 20.97 14.37
N GLU A 37 -19.60 20.76 14.36
CA GLU A 37 -20.29 19.97 13.34
C GLU A 37 -20.15 20.59 11.94
N ASN A 38 -20.33 21.91 11.81
CA ASN A 38 -20.13 22.63 10.56
C ASN A 38 -18.67 22.54 10.07
N GLY A 39 -17.70 22.63 10.98
CA GLY A 39 -16.29 22.45 10.66
C GLY A 39 -15.98 21.04 10.17
N VAL A 40 -16.58 20.01 10.78
CA VAL A 40 -16.47 18.62 10.31
C VAL A 40 -17.11 18.45 8.94
N LEU A 41 -18.32 19.00 8.73
CA LEU A 41 -19.03 18.94 7.45
C LEU A 41 -18.27 19.64 6.32
N ALA A 42 -17.69 20.82 6.58
CA ALA A 42 -16.86 21.53 5.62
C ALA A 42 -15.63 20.69 5.23
N ARG A 43 -14.92 20.11 6.21
CA ARG A 43 -13.78 19.22 5.94
C ARG A 43 -14.17 17.97 5.16
N MET A 44 -15.33 17.37 5.46
CA MET A 44 -15.85 16.23 4.71
C MET A 44 -16.19 16.62 3.26
N SER A 45 -16.79 17.80 3.07
CA SER A 45 -17.09 18.36 1.75
C SER A 45 -15.81 18.60 0.95
N ASP A 46 -14.78 19.21 1.56
CA ASP A 46 -13.50 19.42 0.91
C ASP A 46 -12.83 18.09 0.54
N LEU A 47 -12.82 17.11 1.46
CA LEU A 47 -12.32 15.76 1.19
C LEU A 47 -13.05 15.10 0.01
N LEU A 48 -14.38 15.23 -0.07
CA LEU A 48 -15.18 14.74 -1.20
C LEU A 48 -14.83 15.43 -2.52
N HIS A 49 -14.59 16.74 -2.52
CA HIS A 49 -14.16 17.47 -3.71
C HIS A 49 -12.76 17.03 -4.17
N TYR A 50 -11.81 16.90 -3.25
CA TYR A 50 -10.46 16.42 -3.56
C TYR A 50 -10.46 15.00 -4.11
N THR A 51 -11.24 14.08 -3.52
CA THR A 51 -11.37 12.71 -4.06
C THR A 51 -11.89 12.71 -5.49
N ARG A 52 -12.92 13.51 -5.80
CA ARG A 52 -13.46 13.61 -7.17
C ARG A 52 -12.46 14.19 -8.18
N MET A 53 -11.68 15.19 -7.76
CA MET A 53 -10.61 15.74 -8.61
C MET A 53 -9.49 14.72 -8.83
N SER A 54 -9.12 13.98 -7.77
CA SER A 54 -8.16 12.88 -7.86
C SER A 54 -8.60 11.83 -8.88
N ASP A 55 -9.84 11.37 -8.78
CA ASP A 55 -10.39 10.37 -9.69
C ASP A 55 -10.37 10.87 -11.13
N LEU A 56 -10.79 12.13 -11.35
CA LEU A 56 -10.79 12.72 -12.69
C LEU A 56 -9.38 12.76 -13.28
N LEU A 57 -8.38 13.21 -12.51
CA LEU A 57 -7.00 13.28 -12.98
C LEU A 57 -6.42 11.89 -13.21
N HIS A 58 -6.68 10.94 -12.32
CA HIS A 58 -6.29 9.54 -12.46
C HIS A 58 -6.85 8.91 -13.74
N TYR A 59 -8.16 9.03 -13.99
CA TYR A 59 -8.77 8.51 -15.22
C TYR A 59 -8.27 9.24 -16.47
N THR A 60 -7.94 10.53 -16.37
CA THR A 60 -7.33 11.28 -17.49
C THR A 60 -5.95 10.73 -17.80
N PHE A 61 -5.12 10.46 -16.79
CA PHE A 61 -3.84 9.78 -16.96
C PHE A 61 -4.00 8.36 -17.54
N ILE A 62 -4.99 7.58 -17.10
CA ILE A 62 -5.26 6.25 -17.67
C ILE A 62 -5.59 6.34 -19.17
N VAL A 63 -6.41 7.31 -19.57
CA VAL A 63 -6.90 7.42 -20.96
C VAL A 63 -5.84 8.01 -21.89
N PHE A 64 -5.15 9.06 -21.46
CA PHE A 64 -4.25 9.84 -22.32
C PHE A 64 -2.75 9.59 -22.06
N GLY A 65 -2.39 9.01 -20.90
CA GLY A 65 -1.02 8.70 -20.55
C GLY A 65 -0.08 9.90 -20.68
N ALA A 66 1.03 9.70 -21.42
CA ALA A 66 2.04 10.71 -21.65
C ALA A 66 1.51 11.97 -22.38
N ASP A 67 0.44 11.85 -23.18
CA ASP A 67 -0.13 12.98 -23.93
C ASP A 67 -0.86 13.98 -23.02
N PHE A 68 -1.24 13.57 -21.80
CA PHE A 68 -1.81 14.47 -20.80
C PHE A 68 -0.75 15.27 -20.04
N VAL A 69 0.51 14.80 -20.03
CA VAL A 69 1.58 15.43 -19.24
C VAL A 69 1.76 16.93 -19.54
N PRO A 70 1.74 17.42 -20.79
CA PRO A 70 1.85 18.86 -21.05
C PRO A 70 0.77 19.70 -20.36
N LEU A 71 -0.45 19.18 -20.23
CA LEU A 71 -1.52 19.86 -19.49
C LEU A 71 -1.35 19.70 -17.98
N PHE A 72 -0.86 18.54 -17.53
CA PHE A 72 -0.55 18.32 -16.12
C PHE A 72 0.59 19.23 -15.63
N GLU A 73 1.56 19.56 -16.49
CA GLU A 73 2.66 20.49 -16.18
C GLU A 73 2.15 21.86 -15.69
N ASP A 74 1.04 22.35 -16.24
CA ASP A 74 0.39 23.59 -15.79
C ASP A 74 -0.23 23.48 -14.39
N LEU A 75 -0.55 22.26 -13.94
CA LEU A 75 -1.14 21.97 -12.63
C LEU A 75 -0.09 21.66 -11.56
N ILE A 76 1.16 21.37 -11.94
CA ILE A 76 2.25 21.08 -10.98
C ILE A 76 2.41 22.17 -9.91
N PRO A 77 2.38 23.48 -10.23
CA PRO A 77 2.49 24.53 -9.21
C PRO A 77 1.35 24.52 -8.18
N VAL A 78 0.18 23.97 -8.55
CA VAL A 78 -0.98 23.83 -7.66
C VAL A 78 -0.84 22.60 -6.77
N PHE A 79 -0.33 21.49 -7.28
CA PHE A 79 -0.26 20.23 -6.54
C PHE A 79 1.03 20.02 -5.75
N SER A 80 2.16 20.54 -6.22
CA SER A 80 3.45 20.41 -5.54
C SER A 80 3.46 20.93 -4.09
N PRO A 81 2.75 22.02 -3.70
CA PRO A 81 2.68 22.44 -2.30
C PRO A 81 2.07 21.39 -1.36
N LEU A 82 1.15 20.57 -1.88
CA LEU A 82 0.42 19.55 -1.11
C LEU A 82 1.36 18.50 -0.52
N LEU A 83 2.44 18.19 -1.24
CA LEU A 83 3.49 17.26 -0.80
C LEU A 83 4.11 17.65 0.56
N SER A 84 4.02 18.93 0.93
CA SER A 84 4.56 19.48 2.18
C SER A 84 3.46 20.02 3.12
N SER A 85 2.20 19.73 2.84
CA SER A 85 1.09 20.22 3.65
C SER A 85 1.14 19.72 5.09
N ARG A 86 0.64 20.53 6.02
CA ARG A 86 0.41 20.11 7.41
C ARG A 86 -0.68 19.05 7.51
N GLN A 87 -1.65 19.05 6.59
CA GLN A 87 -2.73 18.06 6.57
C GLN A 87 -2.23 16.78 5.90
N TYR A 88 -2.32 15.64 6.61
CA TYR A 88 -1.82 14.37 6.08
C TYR A 88 -2.58 13.93 4.82
N GLY A 89 -3.89 14.19 4.75
CA GLY A 89 -4.71 13.85 3.58
C GLY A 89 -4.27 14.58 2.31
N GLU A 90 -3.86 15.84 2.43
CA GLU A 90 -3.33 16.60 1.30
C GLU A 90 -1.96 16.06 0.87
N ARG A 91 -1.08 15.68 1.81
CA ARG A 91 0.20 15.02 1.49
C ARG A 91 -0.02 13.70 0.77
N GLN A 92 -0.91 12.86 1.31
CA GLN A 92 -1.28 11.58 0.71
C GLN A 92 -1.78 11.76 -0.72
N TRP A 93 -2.68 12.73 -0.94
CA TRP A 93 -3.23 13.00 -2.25
C TRP A 93 -2.19 13.54 -3.23
N GLY A 94 -1.37 14.50 -2.79
CA GLY A 94 -0.26 15.01 -3.59
C GLY A 94 0.66 13.88 -4.07
N LEU A 95 0.98 12.92 -3.19
CA LEU A 95 1.77 11.73 -3.56
C LEU A 95 1.07 10.88 -4.62
N TYR A 96 -0.23 10.57 -4.45
CA TYR A 96 -0.97 9.80 -5.47
C TYR A 96 -0.98 10.49 -6.83
N MET A 97 -1.02 11.83 -6.87
CA MET A 97 -1.01 12.54 -8.14
C MET A 97 0.31 12.42 -8.91
N PHE A 98 1.43 12.46 -8.19
CA PHE A 98 2.72 12.19 -8.81
C PHE A 98 2.93 10.69 -9.07
N ASN A 99 2.27 9.79 -8.33
CA ASN A 99 2.27 8.37 -8.66
C ASN A 99 1.61 8.10 -10.02
N ASP A 100 0.51 8.79 -10.36
CA ASP A 100 -0.11 8.68 -11.68
C ASP A 100 0.80 9.20 -12.80
N LEU A 101 1.54 10.29 -12.55
CA LEU A 101 2.57 10.76 -13.47
C LEU A 101 3.66 9.69 -13.68
N ILE A 102 4.13 9.04 -12.61
CA ILE A 102 5.12 7.95 -12.69
C ILE A 102 4.55 6.77 -13.49
N GLU A 103 3.29 6.40 -13.25
CA GLU A 103 2.67 5.21 -13.85
C GLU A 103 2.35 5.37 -15.34
N PHE A 104 1.78 6.52 -15.69
CA PHE A 104 1.15 6.75 -17.00
C PHE A 104 1.86 7.83 -17.83
N GLY A 105 2.63 8.72 -17.21
CA GLY A 105 3.33 9.81 -17.90
C GLY A 105 4.56 9.37 -18.70
N GLY A 106 5.08 8.17 -18.42
CA GLY A 106 6.22 7.57 -19.11
C GLY A 106 7.58 8.05 -18.57
N ALA A 107 8.58 7.16 -18.61
CA ALA A 107 9.91 7.35 -18.03
C ALA A 107 10.58 8.71 -18.32
N PRO A 108 10.61 9.23 -19.57
CA PRO A 108 11.26 10.51 -19.86
C PRO A 108 10.61 11.69 -19.14
N LYS A 109 9.27 11.71 -19.06
CA LYS A 109 8.51 12.76 -18.41
C LYS A 109 8.59 12.65 -16.89
N THR A 110 8.55 11.44 -16.35
CA THR A 110 8.79 11.18 -14.93
C THR A 110 10.17 11.68 -14.51
N LEU A 111 11.21 11.42 -15.31
CA LEU A 111 12.57 11.89 -15.05
C LEU A 111 12.66 13.42 -15.10
N GLN A 112 12.05 14.04 -16.11
CA GLN A 112 12.02 15.50 -16.29
C GLN A 112 11.50 16.22 -15.04
N HIS A 113 10.48 15.66 -14.37
CA HIS A 113 9.79 16.27 -13.23
C HIS A 113 10.17 15.68 -11.87
N SER A 114 11.16 14.79 -11.84
CA SER A 114 11.52 14.02 -10.65
C SER A 114 11.94 14.87 -9.45
N ASN A 115 12.57 16.02 -9.69
CA ASN A 115 12.97 16.97 -8.66
C ASN A 115 11.79 17.57 -7.87
N VAL A 116 10.58 17.55 -8.42
CA VAL A 116 9.38 18.09 -7.77
C VAL A 116 8.92 17.19 -6.62
N PHE A 117 8.98 15.86 -6.80
CA PHE A 117 8.30 14.92 -5.92
C PHE A 117 9.24 13.96 -5.18
N LEU A 118 10.45 13.67 -5.70
CA LEU A 118 11.30 12.61 -5.14
C LEU A 118 11.67 12.85 -3.67
N LEU A 119 12.08 14.07 -3.32
CA LEU A 119 12.44 14.38 -1.94
C LEU A 119 11.24 14.22 -1.00
N ALA A 120 10.06 14.66 -1.43
CA ALA A 120 8.84 14.50 -0.67
C ALA A 120 8.46 13.03 -0.50
N MET A 121 8.58 12.21 -1.54
CA MET A 121 8.36 10.76 -1.47
C MET A 121 9.30 10.08 -0.48
N VAL A 122 10.60 10.39 -0.49
CA VAL A 122 11.56 9.83 0.47
C VAL A 122 11.18 10.20 1.90
N ASN A 123 10.88 11.48 2.15
CA ASN A 123 10.48 11.95 3.49
C ASN A 123 9.18 11.29 3.95
N ALA A 124 8.22 11.12 3.04
CA ALA A 124 6.92 10.52 3.32
C ALA A 124 7.00 9.05 3.73
N LEU A 125 8.08 8.32 3.43
CA LEU A 125 8.29 6.95 3.93
C LEU A 125 8.43 6.90 5.47
N SER A 126 8.78 8.01 6.11
CA SER A 126 8.88 8.15 7.57
C SER A 126 7.80 9.08 8.15
N ASP A 127 6.72 9.33 7.40
CA ASP A 127 5.60 10.15 7.87
C ASP A 127 4.92 9.52 9.09
N GLU A 128 4.37 10.34 9.97
CA GLU A 128 3.60 9.91 11.14
C GLU A 128 2.39 9.05 10.74
N TYR A 129 1.74 9.39 9.62
CA TYR A 129 0.49 8.77 9.17
C TYR A 129 0.75 7.59 8.22
N PRO A 130 0.26 6.38 8.54
CA PRO A 130 0.42 5.20 7.69
C PRO A 130 -0.05 5.40 6.25
N GLU A 131 -1.10 6.18 6.04
CA GLU A 131 -1.70 6.50 4.75
C GLU A 131 -0.71 7.22 3.82
N VAL A 132 0.07 8.14 4.38
CA VAL A 132 1.10 8.88 3.66
C VAL A 132 2.30 7.97 3.36
N ARG A 133 2.71 7.15 4.34
CA ARG A 133 3.76 6.13 4.14
C ARG A 133 3.39 5.13 3.04
N LYS A 134 2.12 4.69 3.01
CA LYS A 134 1.58 3.78 1.98
C LYS A 134 1.66 4.42 0.59
N ALA A 135 1.24 5.69 0.44
CA ALA A 135 1.27 6.40 -0.84
C ALA A 135 2.71 6.56 -1.38
N ALA A 136 3.67 6.88 -0.50
CA ALA A 136 5.08 6.98 -0.84
C ALA A 136 5.68 5.62 -1.25
N ALA A 137 5.41 4.57 -0.47
CA ALA A 137 5.85 3.22 -0.78
C ALA A 137 5.31 2.73 -2.13
N TYR A 138 4.02 2.96 -2.40
CA TYR A 138 3.42 2.66 -3.70
C TYR A 138 4.15 3.37 -4.84
N GLY A 139 4.42 4.67 -4.69
CA GLY A 139 5.15 5.45 -5.69
C GLY A 139 6.52 4.88 -6.03
N PHE A 140 7.31 4.47 -5.03
CA PHE A 140 8.61 3.80 -5.28
C PHE A 140 8.45 2.45 -5.99
N GLY A 141 7.40 1.69 -5.65
CA GLY A 141 7.09 0.44 -6.34
C GLY A 141 6.76 0.65 -7.82
N ILE A 142 5.95 1.66 -8.14
CA ILE A 142 5.62 2.00 -9.53
C ILE A 142 6.84 2.59 -10.25
N LEU A 143 7.65 3.41 -9.59
CA LEU A 143 8.89 3.95 -10.14
C LEU A 143 9.86 2.84 -10.56
N ALA A 144 9.93 1.74 -9.80
CA ALA A 144 10.72 0.57 -10.18
C ALA A 144 10.23 -0.10 -11.48
N ILE A 145 8.92 -0.13 -11.73
CA ILE A 145 8.33 -0.77 -12.93
C ILE A 145 8.36 0.17 -14.14
N LYS A 146 8.05 1.46 -13.93
CA LYS A 146 7.70 2.41 -14.99
C LYS A 146 8.71 3.54 -15.18
N GLY A 147 9.55 3.81 -14.18
CA GLY A 147 10.51 4.91 -14.21
C GLY A 147 11.67 4.70 -15.18
N GLY A 148 12.01 3.45 -15.50
CA GLY A 148 13.12 3.12 -16.39
C GLY A 148 14.49 3.08 -15.67
N PRO A 149 15.56 2.74 -16.41
CA PRO A 149 16.87 2.42 -15.83
C PRO A 149 17.57 3.61 -15.15
N ASP A 150 17.25 4.86 -15.53
CA ASP A 150 17.87 6.06 -14.96
C ASP A 150 17.55 6.24 -13.46
N PHE A 151 16.46 5.64 -12.97
CA PHE A 151 16.09 5.67 -11.56
C PHE A 151 16.76 4.59 -10.71
N ALA A 152 17.63 3.73 -11.28
CA ALA A 152 18.26 2.65 -10.53
C ALA A 152 18.96 3.13 -9.25
N GLN A 153 19.73 4.23 -9.35
CA GLN A 153 20.42 4.81 -8.20
C GLN A 153 19.45 5.43 -7.18
N THR A 154 18.39 6.10 -7.64
CA THR A 154 17.34 6.65 -6.78
C THR A 154 16.64 5.54 -5.98
N LEU A 155 16.32 4.42 -6.62
CA LEU A 155 15.68 3.28 -5.98
C LEU A 155 16.61 2.60 -4.97
N ALA A 156 17.90 2.47 -5.30
CA ALA A 156 18.90 1.96 -4.37
C ALA A 156 19.03 2.84 -3.12
N GLN A 157 18.96 4.17 -3.28
CA GLN A 157 18.97 5.12 -2.16
C GLN A 157 17.68 5.12 -1.35
N ALA A 158 16.53 4.82 -1.97
CA ALA A 158 15.24 4.70 -1.28
C ALA A 158 15.11 3.41 -0.47
N LEU A 159 15.84 2.36 -0.84
CA LEU A 159 15.70 1.03 -0.26
C LEU A 159 15.88 0.98 1.27
N PRO A 160 16.90 1.63 1.88
CA PRO A 160 17.01 1.70 3.34
C PRO A 160 15.81 2.35 4.03
N HIS A 161 15.17 3.35 3.39
CA HIS A 161 13.98 4.00 3.94
C HIS A 161 12.76 3.06 3.90
N LEU A 162 12.59 2.29 2.84
CA LEU A 162 11.56 1.24 2.76
C LEU A 162 11.79 0.16 3.83
N VAL A 163 13.04 -0.29 4.01
CA VAL A 163 13.40 -1.26 5.06
C VAL A 163 13.07 -0.72 6.46
N ASN A 164 13.36 0.56 6.72
CA ASN A 164 13.04 1.20 7.99
C ASN A 164 11.53 1.29 8.24
N LEU A 165 10.74 1.59 7.20
CA LEU A 165 9.27 1.57 7.28
C LEU A 165 8.78 0.17 7.67
N ILE A 166 9.29 -0.88 7.02
CA ILE A 166 8.91 -2.28 7.29
C ILE A 166 9.26 -2.70 8.71
N GLY A 167 10.42 -2.26 9.20
CA GLY A 167 10.91 -2.52 10.56
C GLY A 167 10.38 -1.57 11.64
N HIS A 168 9.45 -0.66 11.31
CA HIS A 168 8.95 0.33 12.26
C HIS A 168 8.27 -0.36 13.46
N PRO A 169 8.45 0.12 14.72
CA PRO A 169 7.87 -0.53 15.90
C PRO A 169 6.34 -0.69 15.83
N SER A 170 5.66 0.23 15.16
CA SER A 170 4.21 0.19 14.93
C SER A 170 3.80 -0.38 13.56
N ALA A 171 4.73 -0.96 12.79
CA ALA A 171 4.48 -1.46 11.42
C ALA A 171 3.26 -2.39 11.32
N ARG A 172 2.98 -3.14 12.40
CA ARG A 172 1.85 -4.10 12.45
C ARG A 172 0.86 -3.81 13.59
N SER A 173 0.80 -2.58 14.11
CA SER A 173 -0.07 -2.25 15.25
C SER A 173 -1.51 -1.89 14.87
N THR A 174 -1.75 -1.41 13.64
CA THR A 174 -3.08 -1.09 13.11
C THR A 174 -3.24 -1.64 11.69
N GLU A 175 -4.48 -1.73 11.21
CA GLU A 175 -4.80 -2.16 9.85
C GLU A 175 -4.13 -1.28 8.78
N GLU A 176 -4.15 0.04 8.99
CA GLU A 176 -3.53 1.03 8.11
C GLU A 176 -2.00 0.89 8.11
N SER A 177 -1.42 0.61 9.29
CA SER A 177 0.02 0.38 9.43
C SER A 177 0.46 -0.91 8.73
N ILE A 178 -0.33 -1.98 8.84
CA ILE A 178 -0.09 -3.23 8.08
C ILE A 178 -0.17 -2.94 6.59
N ALA A 179 -1.19 -2.22 6.12
CA ALA A 179 -1.34 -1.88 4.71
C ALA A 179 -0.16 -1.06 4.16
N ALA A 180 0.36 -0.10 4.95
CA ALA A 180 1.57 0.65 4.59
C ALA A 180 2.82 -0.24 4.53
N THR A 181 2.97 -1.13 5.52
CA THR A 181 4.09 -2.08 5.61
C THR A 181 4.11 -3.06 4.45
N GLU A 182 2.97 -3.68 4.14
CA GLU A 182 2.86 -4.60 3.00
C GLU A 182 3.09 -3.88 1.66
N LYS A 183 2.66 -2.61 1.54
CA LYS A 183 2.94 -1.82 0.35
C LYS A 183 4.45 -1.55 0.19
N ALA A 184 5.17 -1.31 1.28
CA ALA A 184 6.63 -1.18 1.26
C ALA A 184 7.33 -2.51 0.92
N ILE A 185 6.86 -3.64 1.44
CA ILE A 185 7.35 -4.98 1.06
C ILE A 185 7.17 -5.19 -0.45
N SER A 186 6.01 -4.81 -1.01
CA SER A 186 5.79 -4.87 -2.45
C SER A 186 6.72 -3.95 -3.24
N ALA A 187 6.94 -2.72 -2.77
CA ALA A 187 7.88 -1.80 -3.40
C ALA A 187 9.30 -2.38 -3.48
N VAL A 188 9.77 -3.02 -2.40
CA VAL A 188 11.06 -3.72 -2.41
C VAL A 188 11.07 -4.87 -3.42
N ALA A 189 10.03 -5.71 -3.46
CA ALA A 189 9.94 -6.78 -4.45
C ALA A 189 10.02 -6.24 -5.89
N LYS A 190 9.32 -5.14 -6.18
CA LYS A 190 9.33 -4.48 -7.50
C LYS A 190 10.70 -3.90 -7.83
N ILE A 191 11.41 -3.28 -6.88
CA ILE A 191 12.78 -2.81 -7.07
C ILE A 191 13.70 -3.97 -7.43
N LEU A 192 13.66 -5.06 -6.65
CA LEU A 192 14.55 -6.21 -6.86
C LEU A 192 14.28 -6.91 -8.20
N LYS A 193 13.00 -7.01 -8.61
CA LYS A 193 12.59 -7.68 -9.85
C LYS A 193 12.84 -6.82 -11.10
N PHE A 194 12.46 -5.55 -11.07
CA PHE A 194 12.39 -4.72 -12.28
C PHE A 194 13.50 -3.69 -12.42
N ASN A 195 14.16 -3.28 -11.33
CA ASN A 195 15.18 -2.23 -11.38
C ASN A 195 16.25 -2.38 -10.28
N SER A 196 17.06 -3.42 -10.41
CA SER A 196 18.02 -3.86 -9.39
C SER A 196 19.49 -3.64 -9.75
N SER A 197 19.80 -2.97 -10.87
CA SER A 197 21.18 -2.79 -11.36
C SER A 197 22.10 -2.02 -10.41
N ALA A 198 21.54 -1.22 -9.49
CA ALA A 198 22.27 -0.47 -8.47
C ALA A 198 22.08 -1.05 -7.04
N VAL A 199 21.47 -2.22 -6.89
CA VAL A 199 21.13 -2.82 -5.59
C VAL A 199 21.88 -4.14 -5.39
N ASP A 200 22.34 -4.40 -4.16
CA ASP A 200 22.80 -5.75 -3.78
C ASP A 200 21.61 -6.68 -3.58
N ILE A 201 21.24 -7.40 -4.64
CA ILE A 201 20.09 -8.31 -4.66
C ILE A 201 20.24 -9.41 -3.60
N ASN A 202 21.43 -9.98 -3.44
CA ASN A 202 21.65 -11.14 -2.57
C ASN A 202 21.48 -10.78 -1.09
N ALA A 203 21.96 -9.59 -0.69
CA ALA A 203 21.74 -9.09 0.66
C ALA A 203 20.25 -8.88 0.97
N ASN A 204 19.47 -8.45 -0.02
CA ASN A 204 18.06 -8.08 0.16
C ASN A 204 17.08 -9.26 0.04
N ILE A 205 17.40 -10.30 -0.74
CA ILE A 205 16.53 -11.51 -0.87
C ILE A 205 16.25 -12.14 0.51
N ARG A 206 17.29 -12.31 1.34
CA ARG A 206 17.13 -12.98 2.65
C ARG A 206 16.19 -12.22 3.56
N VAL A 207 16.30 -10.89 3.57
CA VAL A 207 15.47 -10.04 4.42
C VAL A 207 14.05 -10.00 3.87
N PHE A 208 13.88 -9.92 2.54
CA PHE A 208 12.59 -9.97 1.86
C PHE A 208 11.77 -11.21 2.24
N LEU A 209 12.39 -12.40 2.25
CA LEU A 209 11.69 -13.64 2.64
C LEU A 209 11.15 -13.61 4.07
N ASN A 210 11.83 -12.93 4.99
CA ASN A 210 11.38 -12.84 6.39
C ASN A 210 10.18 -11.91 6.60
N TRP A 211 9.84 -11.08 5.60
CA TRP A 211 8.70 -10.18 5.70
C TRP A 211 7.39 -10.80 5.20
N LEU A 212 7.49 -11.89 4.42
CA LEU A 212 6.34 -12.61 3.87
C LEU A 212 5.66 -13.49 4.93
N PRO A 213 4.37 -13.78 4.77
CA PRO A 213 3.47 -13.38 3.67
C PRO A 213 2.87 -11.97 3.80
N ILE A 214 2.28 -11.49 2.72
CA ILE A 214 1.41 -10.29 2.66
C ILE A 214 0.00 -10.69 2.17
N TRP A 215 -1.05 -9.98 2.58
CA TRP A 215 -2.43 -10.35 2.21
C TRP A 215 -3.45 -9.21 2.14
N LYS A 216 -3.11 -7.98 2.54
CA LYS A 216 -4.06 -6.86 2.57
C LYS A 216 -4.46 -6.36 1.19
N ASP A 217 -3.53 -6.41 0.24
CA ASP A 217 -3.70 -5.83 -1.09
C ASP A 217 -3.47 -6.88 -2.17
N THR A 218 -4.57 -7.38 -2.74
CA THR A 218 -4.57 -8.42 -3.76
C THR A 218 -4.00 -7.95 -5.10
N ASP A 219 -3.92 -6.63 -5.34
CA ASP A 219 -3.29 -6.09 -6.55
C ASP A 219 -1.75 -6.12 -6.46
N GLU A 220 -1.21 -6.19 -5.25
CA GLU A 220 0.23 -6.31 -4.99
C GLU A 220 0.72 -7.76 -4.96
N ALA A 221 -0.17 -8.70 -4.65
CA ALA A 221 0.15 -10.11 -4.54
C ALA A 221 0.85 -10.67 -5.80
N PRO A 222 0.43 -10.36 -7.05
CA PRO A 222 1.13 -10.86 -8.23
C PRO A 222 2.60 -10.39 -8.33
N TYR A 223 2.92 -9.18 -7.88
CA TYR A 223 4.29 -8.68 -7.92
C TYR A 223 5.17 -9.35 -6.85
N VAL A 224 4.64 -9.48 -5.64
CA VAL A 224 5.38 -10.06 -4.50
C VAL A 224 5.56 -11.55 -4.67
N TYR A 225 4.48 -12.28 -4.88
CA TYR A 225 4.53 -13.73 -5.02
C TYR A 225 5.06 -14.16 -6.39
N GLY A 226 4.92 -13.33 -7.43
CA GLY A 226 5.58 -13.56 -8.71
C GLY A 226 7.10 -13.50 -8.59
N TYR A 227 7.65 -12.47 -7.92
CA TYR A 227 9.10 -12.41 -7.65
C TYR A 227 9.57 -13.55 -6.74
N PHE A 228 8.80 -13.88 -5.70
CA PHE A 228 9.08 -15.05 -4.86
C PHE A 228 9.12 -16.35 -5.66
N ALA A 229 8.15 -16.59 -6.54
CA ALA A 229 8.12 -17.77 -7.41
C ALA A 229 9.32 -17.78 -8.37
N ASP A 230 9.68 -16.64 -8.96
CA ASP A 230 10.87 -16.52 -9.83
C ASP A 230 12.14 -17.01 -9.10
N LEU A 231 12.31 -16.63 -7.83
CA LEU A 231 13.47 -17.04 -7.02
C LEU A 231 13.50 -18.54 -6.70
N VAL A 232 12.32 -19.13 -6.43
CA VAL A 232 12.21 -20.58 -6.15
C VAL A 232 12.47 -21.37 -7.43
N GLU A 233 11.84 -20.99 -8.54
CA GLU A 233 11.96 -21.65 -9.83
C GLU A 233 13.37 -21.51 -10.43
N SER A 234 14.08 -20.42 -10.14
CA SER A 234 15.48 -20.24 -10.53
C SER A 234 16.47 -21.05 -9.68
N ASN A 235 15.98 -21.90 -8.76
CA ASN A 235 16.79 -22.64 -7.79
C ASN A 235 17.76 -21.75 -6.99
N ASN A 236 17.30 -20.57 -6.58
CA ASN A 236 18.17 -19.63 -5.87
C ASN A 236 18.60 -20.24 -4.51
N PRO A 237 19.92 -20.41 -4.24
CA PRO A 237 20.39 -21.05 -3.02
C PRO A 237 19.95 -20.36 -1.72
N LEU A 238 19.70 -19.04 -1.78
CA LEU A 238 19.26 -18.26 -0.63
C LEU A 238 17.83 -18.58 -0.21
N VAL A 239 17.00 -19.04 -1.16
CA VAL A 239 15.60 -19.39 -0.91
C VAL A 239 15.49 -20.89 -0.59
N LEU A 240 16.21 -21.73 -1.35
CA LEU A 240 16.20 -23.19 -1.14
C LEU A 240 16.82 -23.61 0.20
N GLY A 241 17.61 -22.76 0.85
CA GLY A 241 18.12 -23.00 2.20
C GLY A 241 17.04 -23.05 3.29
N ASN A 242 15.80 -22.62 3.00
CA ASN A 242 14.68 -22.64 3.95
C ASN A 242 13.38 -23.16 3.30
N LEU A 243 13.36 -24.44 2.94
CA LEU A 243 12.21 -25.08 2.30
C LEU A 243 10.94 -25.05 3.18
N ALA A 244 11.09 -25.16 4.50
CA ALA A 244 9.98 -25.06 5.44
C ALA A 244 9.33 -23.66 5.40
N GLY A 245 10.15 -22.61 5.30
CA GLY A 245 9.68 -21.24 5.11
C GLY A 245 8.92 -21.05 3.80
N ILE A 246 9.36 -21.68 2.70
CA ILE A 246 8.64 -21.65 1.42
C ILE A 246 7.21 -22.22 1.60
N VAL A 247 7.09 -23.39 2.23
CA VAL A 247 5.79 -24.01 2.49
C VAL A 247 4.92 -23.10 3.35
N TYR A 248 5.46 -22.56 4.44
CA TYR A 248 4.74 -21.63 5.31
C TYR A 248 4.22 -20.40 4.57
N ILE A 249 5.09 -19.72 3.80
CA ILE A 249 4.74 -18.49 3.07
C ILE A 249 3.59 -18.77 2.09
N ILE A 250 3.67 -19.84 1.32
CA ILE A 250 2.64 -20.17 0.32
C ILE A 250 1.32 -20.49 1.03
N VAL A 251 1.34 -21.41 1.99
CA VAL A 251 0.13 -21.88 2.67
C VAL A 251 -0.56 -20.73 3.41
N GLU A 252 0.20 -19.91 4.13
CA GLU A 252 -0.37 -18.79 4.89
C GLU A 252 -0.91 -17.69 3.95
N ALA A 253 -0.29 -17.45 2.80
CA ALA A 253 -0.83 -16.53 1.79
C ALA A 253 -2.22 -16.97 1.29
N PHE A 254 -2.39 -18.26 0.99
CA PHE A 254 -3.71 -18.81 0.61
C PHE A 254 -4.70 -18.78 1.78
N ASN A 255 -4.27 -19.13 2.99
CA ASN A 255 -5.08 -19.10 4.20
C ASN A 255 -5.63 -17.69 4.48
N LYS A 256 -4.81 -16.66 4.26
CA LYS A 256 -5.18 -15.24 4.43
C LYS A 256 -5.89 -14.63 3.23
N GLN A 257 -6.20 -15.41 2.20
CA GLN A 257 -6.88 -14.96 0.99
C GLN A 257 -6.11 -13.83 0.28
N ALA A 258 -4.78 -13.95 0.19
CA ALA A 258 -3.93 -12.95 -0.46
C ALA A 258 -4.15 -12.81 -1.97
N PHE A 259 -4.95 -13.68 -2.58
CA PHE A 259 -5.19 -13.73 -4.02
C PHE A 259 -6.68 -13.58 -4.33
N ASP A 260 -7.02 -12.70 -5.25
CA ASP A 260 -8.36 -12.64 -5.87
C ASP A 260 -8.38 -13.56 -7.10
N ASP A 261 -9.53 -14.17 -7.37
CA ASP A 261 -9.76 -15.01 -8.56
C ASP A 261 -9.76 -14.17 -9.86
N LYS A 262 -9.98 -12.84 -9.75
CA LYS A 262 -9.97 -11.92 -10.90
C LYS A 262 -8.58 -11.39 -11.27
N SER A 263 -7.59 -11.47 -10.38
CA SER A 263 -6.30 -10.76 -10.50
C SER A 263 -5.08 -11.67 -10.59
N ASP A 264 -5.22 -12.93 -11.05
CA ASP A 264 -4.10 -13.87 -11.20
C ASP A 264 -3.22 -13.57 -12.43
N LYS A 265 -2.65 -12.35 -12.45
CA LYS A 265 -1.64 -11.94 -13.42
C LYS A 265 -0.49 -12.94 -13.37
N GLU A 266 0.01 -13.33 -14.54
CA GLU A 266 1.13 -14.28 -14.70
C GLU A 266 0.88 -15.68 -14.07
N ASN A 267 -0.37 -16.05 -13.76
CA ASN A 267 -0.72 -17.36 -13.17
C ASN A 267 0.09 -17.65 -11.89
N VAL A 268 0.28 -16.62 -11.05
CA VAL A 268 1.08 -16.70 -9.83
C VAL A 268 0.52 -17.77 -8.89
N ARG A 269 -0.81 -17.86 -8.74
CA ARG A 269 -1.43 -18.91 -7.91
C ARG A 269 -1.04 -20.31 -8.39
N GLY A 270 -1.14 -20.55 -9.70
CA GLY A 270 -0.77 -21.83 -10.30
C GLY A 270 0.71 -22.15 -10.12
N ARG A 271 1.60 -21.16 -10.23
CA ARG A 271 3.04 -21.32 -9.97
C ARG A 271 3.31 -21.73 -8.54
N LEU A 272 2.70 -21.08 -7.55
CA LEU A 272 2.85 -21.43 -6.13
C LEU A 272 2.36 -22.85 -5.82
N VAL A 273 1.21 -23.25 -6.38
CA VAL A 273 0.70 -24.63 -6.24
C VAL A 273 1.65 -25.63 -6.87
N THR A 274 2.22 -25.31 -8.03
CA THR A 274 3.20 -26.16 -8.71
C THR A 274 4.47 -26.35 -7.88
N ILE A 275 4.94 -25.29 -7.20
CA ILE A 275 6.07 -25.35 -6.26
C ILE A 275 5.75 -26.33 -5.12
N LEU A 276 4.56 -26.24 -4.51
CA LEU A 276 4.16 -27.17 -3.44
C LEU A 276 4.09 -28.63 -3.93
N ARG A 277 3.53 -28.87 -5.12
CA ARG A 277 3.46 -30.21 -5.72
C ARG A 277 4.84 -30.78 -6.03
N SER A 278 5.79 -29.95 -6.46
CA SER A 278 7.18 -30.36 -6.68
C SER A 278 7.85 -30.82 -5.37
N LEU A 279 7.61 -30.11 -4.27
CA LEU A 279 8.09 -30.49 -2.93
C LEU A 279 7.45 -31.79 -2.42
N GLN A 280 6.18 -32.04 -2.76
CA GLN A 280 5.48 -33.29 -2.47
C GLN A 280 6.09 -34.47 -3.22
N GLY A 281 6.32 -34.33 -4.53
CA GLY A 281 6.89 -35.39 -5.37
C GLY A 281 8.29 -35.85 -4.94
N ASN A 282 9.03 -35.00 -4.23
CA ASN A 282 10.36 -35.31 -3.69
C ASN A 282 10.33 -35.98 -2.30
N ASN A 283 9.15 -36.38 -1.78
CA ASN A 283 8.96 -36.94 -0.43
C ASN A 283 9.48 -36.04 0.71
N MET A 284 9.65 -34.74 0.47
CA MET A 284 10.16 -33.79 1.48
C MET A 284 9.02 -33.15 2.28
N LEU A 285 7.80 -33.12 1.73
CA LEU A 285 6.71 -32.31 2.26
C LEU A 285 6.30 -32.68 3.69
N GLU A 286 6.20 -33.96 4.05
CA GLU A 286 5.81 -34.36 5.42
C GLU A 286 6.79 -33.87 6.49
N GLY A 287 8.09 -33.93 6.21
CA GLY A 287 9.13 -33.39 7.10
C GLY A 287 9.05 -31.86 7.20
N LEU A 288 8.84 -31.20 6.06
CA LEU A 288 8.75 -29.74 5.97
C LEU A 288 7.50 -29.17 6.63
N VAL A 289 6.35 -29.86 6.59
CA VAL A 289 5.13 -29.43 7.28
C VAL A 289 5.34 -29.33 8.78
N ASN A 290 6.05 -30.31 9.35
CA ASN A 290 6.39 -30.30 10.77
C ASN A 290 7.38 -29.18 11.12
N GLU A 291 8.39 -28.95 10.26
CA GLU A 291 9.37 -27.88 10.45
C GLU A 291 8.76 -26.48 10.27
N ALA A 292 7.82 -26.33 9.34
CA ALA A 292 7.08 -25.10 9.07
C ALA A 292 6.08 -24.72 10.19
N LYS A 293 5.81 -25.64 11.12
CA LYS A 293 4.90 -25.45 12.26
C LYS A 293 3.50 -24.98 11.84
N LEU A 294 2.97 -25.57 10.77
CA LEU A 294 1.64 -25.24 10.29
C LEU A 294 0.56 -25.64 11.30
N ASP A 295 -0.39 -24.74 11.56
CA ASP A 295 -1.58 -25.03 12.37
C ASP A 295 -2.59 -25.92 11.62
N GLN A 296 -3.66 -26.35 12.30
CA GLN A 296 -4.68 -27.23 11.69
C GLN A 296 -5.39 -26.60 10.49
N THR A 297 -5.60 -25.28 10.51
CA THR A 297 -6.25 -24.56 9.41
C THR A 297 -5.31 -24.51 8.20
N GLN A 298 -4.04 -24.17 8.42
CA GLN A 298 -3.00 -24.14 7.40
C GLN A 298 -2.77 -25.54 6.79
N GLN A 299 -2.77 -26.59 7.59
CA GLN A 299 -2.67 -27.97 7.08
C GLN A 299 -3.87 -28.32 6.20
N ALA A 300 -5.10 -27.93 6.58
CA ALA A 300 -6.28 -28.15 5.74
C ALA A 300 -6.18 -27.39 4.40
N VAL A 301 -5.68 -26.15 4.42
CA VAL A 301 -5.41 -25.37 3.20
C VAL A 301 -4.38 -26.08 2.33
N LEU A 302 -3.26 -26.53 2.90
CA LEU A 302 -2.24 -27.28 2.16
C LEU A 302 -2.82 -28.54 1.51
N HIS A 303 -3.63 -29.32 2.23
CA HIS A 303 -4.29 -30.50 1.68
C HIS A 303 -5.24 -30.15 0.53
N HIS A 304 -5.98 -29.05 0.64
CA HIS A 304 -6.87 -28.60 -0.43
C HIS A 304 -6.10 -28.16 -1.69
N LEU A 305 -4.97 -27.47 -1.53
CA LEU A 305 -4.14 -27.02 -2.66
C LEU A 305 -3.46 -28.17 -3.42
N LEU A 306 -3.24 -29.31 -2.76
CA LEU A 306 -2.55 -30.47 -3.33
C LEU A 306 -3.49 -31.51 -3.95
N GLN A 307 -4.81 -31.35 -3.81
CA GLN A 307 -5.80 -32.12 -4.57
C GLN A 307 -5.80 -31.72 -6.06
#